data_AF-A0A558CXR4-F1
#
_entry.id   AF-A0A558CXR4-F1
#
_cell.length_a   1.000
_cell.length_b   1.000
_cell.length_c   1.000
_cell.angle_alpha   90.00
_cell.angle_beta   90.00
_cell.angle_gamma   90.00
#
_symmetry.space_group_name_H-M   'P 1'
#
loop_
_entity.id
_entity.type
_entity.pdbx_description
1 polymer ?
#
loop_
_entity_poly.entity_id
_entity_poly.type
_entity_poly.pdbx_seq_one_letter_code
_entity_poly.pdbx_strand_id
1 'polypeptide(L)'
;MKNRSLIYWTLVISLITFSQALLAEQDTSIRAAMRAAGEAAFMHRCKACHSLDPAKNAFGPSLIGVVGRPAGTLPRYSYSKAMVNSNLVWNEENIRKWVADNVKLVPGTRMRHVAITDETEQSFIIEFLRSLK
;
A
#
# COMPACT_ATOMS: atom_id res chain seq x y z
N MET A 1 -28.10 -35.93 32.42
CA MET A 1 -28.44 -35.03 31.30
C MET A 1 -27.61 -33.73 31.24
N LYS A 2 -26.83 -33.32 32.27
CA LYS A 2 -26.07 -32.06 32.25
C LYS A 2 -24.76 -32.05 31.41
N ASN A 3 -24.14 -33.20 31.13
CA ASN A 3 -22.83 -33.26 30.44
C ASN A 3 -22.86 -33.10 28.91
N ARG A 4 -23.98 -33.39 28.24
CA ARG A 4 -24.06 -33.31 26.77
C ARG A 4 -23.99 -31.87 26.26
N SER A 5 -24.54 -30.93 27.04
CA SER A 5 -24.46 -29.50 26.73
C SER A 5 -23.01 -29.02 26.79
N LEU A 6 -22.28 -29.33 27.86
CA LEU A 6 -20.90 -28.87 28.06
C LEU A 6 -19.94 -29.35 26.95
N ILE A 7 -20.10 -30.60 26.49
CA ILE A 7 -19.30 -31.18 25.39
C ILE A 7 -19.64 -30.52 24.05
N TYR A 8 -20.92 -30.22 23.80
CA TYR A 8 -21.33 -29.50 22.60
C TYR A 8 -20.75 -28.08 22.57
N TRP A 9 -20.78 -27.38 23.70
CA TRP A 9 -20.22 -26.03 23.79
C TRP A 9 -18.70 -26.02 23.62
N THR A 10 -17.96 -26.98 24.21
CA THR A 10 -16.51 -27.07 23.98
C THR A 10 -16.16 -27.39 22.54
N LEU A 11 -16.88 -28.32 21.89
CA LEU A 11 -16.66 -28.66 20.48
C LEU A 11 -16.99 -27.47 19.54
N VAL A 12 -18.08 -26.75 19.80
CA VAL A 12 -18.46 -25.56 19.02
C VAL A 12 -17.43 -24.44 19.20
N ILE A 13 -16.96 -24.17 20.42
CA ILE A 13 -15.92 -23.17 20.67
C ILE A 13 -14.61 -23.56 20.00
N SER A 14 -14.17 -24.82 20.11
CA SER A 14 -12.95 -25.30 19.43
C SER A 14 -13.04 -25.16 17.91
N LEU A 15 -14.17 -25.53 17.30
CA LEU A 15 -14.39 -25.37 15.86
C LEU A 15 -14.35 -23.90 15.43
N ILE A 16 -14.98 -22.99 16.18
CA ILE A 16 -14.96 -21.55 15.89
C ILE A 16 -13.53 -21.00 15.96
N THR A 17 -12.76 -21.34 17.00
CA THR A 17 -11.38 -20.88 17.14
C THR A 17 -10.47 -21.41 16.02
N PHE A 18 -10.68 -22.65 15.56
CA PHE A 18 -9.94 -23.23 14.45
C PHE A 18 -10.26 -22.53 13.12
N SER A 19 -11.53 -22.24 12.84
CA SER A 19 -11.93 -21.50 11.64
C SER A 19 -11.35 -20.08 11.61
N GLN A 20 -11.29 -19.38 12.75
CA GLN A 20 -10.70 -18.04 12.83
C GLN A 20 -9.19 -18.06 12.56
N ALA A 21 -8.46 -19.06 13.07
CA ALA A 21 -7.03 -19.21 12.82
C ALA A 21 -6.74 -19.46 11.32
N LEU A 22 -7.52 -20.31 10.65
CA LEU A 22 -7.37 -20.61 9.22
C LEU A 22 -7.59 -19.36 8.34
N LEU A 23 -8.58 -18.52 8.67
CA LEU A 23 -8.83 -17.27 7.93
C LEU A 23 -7.68 -16.27 8.06
N ALA A 24 -7.06 -16.17 9.24
CA ALA A 24 -5.92 -15.29 9.46
C ALA A 24 -4.66 -15.76 8.69
N GLU A 25 -4.43 -17.07 8.62
CA GLU A 25 -3.35 -17.65 7.83
C GLU A 25 -3.55 -17.39 6.33
N GLN A 26 -4.77 -17.55 5.84
CA GLN A 26 -5.11 -17.27 4.45
C GLN A 26 -4.95 -15.78 4.09
N ASP A 27 -5.42 -14.85 4.93
CA ASP A 27 -5.22 -13.40 4.72
C ASP A 27 -3.73 -13.04 4.66
N THR A 28 -2.92 -13.63 5.54
CA THR A 28 -1.47 -13.41 5.55
C THR A 28 -0.81 -13.88 4.24
N SER A 29 -1.21 -15.05 3.73
CA SER A 29 -0.70 -15.58 2.46
C SER A 29 -1.10 -14.72 1.25
N ILE A 30 -2.34 -14.24 1.21
CA ILE A 30 -2.84 -13.36 0.15
C ILE A 30 -2.07 -12.04 0.18
N ARG A 31 -1.90 -11.43 1.35
CA ARG A 31 -1.10 -10.20 1.49
C ARG A 31 0.34 -10.39 1.09
N ALA A 32 0.95 -11.54 1.38
CA ALA A 32 2.30 -11.86 0.92
C ALA A 32 2.37 -11.93 -0.62
N ALA A 33 1.41 -12.60 -1.26
CA ALA A 33 1.33 -12.67 -2.72
C ALA A 33 1.09 -11.28 -3.34
N MET A 34 0.20 -10.48 -2.76
CA MET A 34 -0.05 -9.09 -3.20
C MET A 34 1.18 -8.22 -3.08
N ARG A 35 1.96 -8.35 -1.99
CA ARG A 35 3.23 -7.63 -1.82
C ARG A 35 4.23 -8.01 -2.91
N ALA A 36 4.39 -9.30 -3.20
CA ALA A 36 5.29 -9.76 -4.25
C ALA A 36 4.87 -9.25 -5.65
N ALA A 37 3.57 -9.30 -5.96
CA ALA A 37 3.04 -8.73 -7.19
C ALA A 37 3.25 -7.21 -7.24
N GLY A 38 3.09 -6.52 -6.11
CA GLY A 38 3.30 -5.08 -5.99
C GLY A 38 4.76 -4.67 -6.14
N GLU A 39 5.69 -5.49 -5.64
CA GLU A 39 7.13 -5.30 -5.85
C GLU A 39 7.47 -5.39 -7.34
N ALA A 40 6.95 -6.41 -8.04
CA ALA A 40 7.14 -6.53 -9.48
C ALA A 40 6.58 -5.31 -10.22
N ALA A 41 5.33 -4.91 -9.91
CA ALA A 41 4.74 -3.70 -10.49
C ALA A 41 5.57 -2.45 -10.21
N PHE A 42 6.09 -2.28 -8.99
CA PHE A 42 6.97 -1.16 -8.63
C PHE A 42 8.25 -1.15 -9.48
N MET A 43 8.87 -2.31 -9.69
CA MET A 43 10.08 -2.43 -10.52
C MET A 43 9.83 -1.98 -11.96
N HIS A 44 8.65 -2.26 -12.50
CA HIS A 44 8.28 -1.86 -13.86
C HIS A 44 7.81 -0.40 -13.97
N ARG A 45 7.06 0.10 -12.98
CA ARG A 45 6.34 1.38 -13.08
C ARG A 45 7.02 2.55 -12.37
N CYS A 46 7.79 2.28 -11.31
CA CYS A 46 8.22 3.30 -10.35
C CYS A 46 9.74 3.37 -10.19
N LYS A 47 10.44 2.22 -10.25
CA LYS A 47 11.86 2.09 -9.90
C LYS A 47 12.82 2.94 -10.73
N ALA A 48 12.43 3.29 -11.96
CA ALA A 48 13.22 4.18 -12.82
C ALA A 48 13.38 5.58 -12.22
N CYS A 49 12.39 6.05 -11.47
CA CYS A 49 12.39 7.39 -10.87
C CYS A 49 12.56 7.36 -9.36
N HIS A 50 12.12 6.29 -8.69
CA HIS A 50 12.11 6.20 -7.23
C HIS A 50 13.13 5.20 -6.69
N SER A 51 13.70 5.56 -5.54
CA SER A 51 14.57 4.69 -4.75
C SER A 51 13.78 3.96 -3.66
N LEU A 52 14.33 2.83 -3.23
CA LEU A 52 13.97 2.13 -2.00
C LEU A 52 15.06 2.31 -0.92
N ASP A 53 15.88 3.35 -1.06
CA ASP A 53 16.91 3.72 -0.11
C ASP A 53 16.45 5.02 0.58
N PRO A 54 16.28 5.05 1.92
CA PRO A 54 15.79 6.22 2.63
C PRO A 54 16.77 7.40 2.59
N ALA A 55 18.06 7.15 2.32
CA ALA A 55 19.09 8.18 2.25
C ALA A 55 19.25 8.78 0.84
N LYS A 56 18.78 8.09 -0.20
CA LYS A 56 19.02 8.49 -1.60
C LYS A 56 17.74 8.88 -2.30
N ASN A 57 17.64 10.13 -2.73
CA ASN A 57 16.65 10.53 -3.72
C ASN A 57 17.17 10.27 -5.14
N ALA A 58 16.28 10.12 -6.11
CA ALA A 58 16.60 9.98 -7.52
C ALA A 58 15.87 11.06 -8.31
N PHE A 59 15.34 10.74 -9.49
CA PHE A 59 14.46 11.67 -10.22
C PHE A 59 13.19 12.00 -9.41
N GLY A 60 12.73 11.05 -8.60
CA GLY A 60 11.69 11.18 -7.58
C GLY A 60 12.24 11.02 -6.15
N PRO A 61 11.45 11.37 -5.12
CA PRO A 61 11.82 11.14 -3.72
C PRO A 61 11.82 9.64 -3.39
N SER A 62 12.51 9.26 -2.32
CA SER A 62 12.36 7.91 -1.74
C SER A 62 10.91 7.64 -1.33
N LEU A 63 10.47 6.41 -1.60
CA LEU A 63 9.10 5.95 -1.28
C LEU A 63 9.04 5.09 -0.01
N ILE A 64 10.16 4.88 0.69
CA ILE A 64 10.16 4.28 2.03
C ILE A 64 9.29 5.13 2.96
N GLY A 65 8.37 4.48 3.70
CA GLY A 65 7.46 5.14 4.63
C GLY A 65 6.53 6.16 3.98
N VAL A 66 6.18 5.99 2.69
CA VAL A 66 5.33 6.96 1.98
C VAL A 66 3.88 6.89 2.45
N VAL A 67 3.37 5.70 2.76
CA VAL A 67 1.97 5.52 3.16
C VAL A 67 1.72 6.22 4.49
N GLY A 68 0.74 7.13 4.51
CA GLY A 68 0.40 7.97 5.66
C GLY A 68 1.23 9.25 5.79
N ARG A 69 2.27 9.45 4.96
CA ARG A 69 3.09 10.67 5.00
C ARG A 69 2.34 11.84 4.33
N PRO A 70 2.42 13.06 4.87
CA PRO A 70 1.96 14.26 4.16
C PRO A 70 2.73 14.45 2.84
N ALA A 71 2.02 14.78 1.77
CA ALA A 71 2.61 14.93 0.45
C ALA A 71 3.59 16.12 0.40
N GLY A 72 4.66 16.00 -0.39
CA GLY A 72 5.64 17.09 -0.52
C GLY A 72 6.56 17.33 0.68
N THR A 73 6.64 16.40 1.64
CA THR A 73 7.36 16.63 2.92
C THR A 73 8.64 15.85 3.13
N LEU A 74 9.06 14.95 2.22
CA LEU A 74 10.33 14.24 2.43
C LEU A 74 11.49 15.24 2.42
N PRO A 75 12.31 15.30 3.49
CA PRO A 75 13.45 16.21 3.52
C PRO A 75 14.42 15.97 2.37
N ARG A 76 15.16 17.02 1.99
CA ARG A 76 16.22 16.96 0.97
C ARG A 76 15.73 16.51 -0.43
N TYR A 77 14.44 16.68 -0.71
CA TYR A 77 13.89 16.56 -2.07
C TYR A 77 13.21 17.86 -2.48
N SER A 78 13.51 18.34 -3.69
CA SER A 78 12.88 19.54 -4.23
C SER A 78 11.56 19.16 -4.92
N TYR A 79 10.43 19.43 -4.27
CA TYR A 79 9.08 19.18 -4.79
C TYR A 79 8.58 20.31 -5.70
N SER A 80 7.59 20.03 -6.55
CA SER A 80 6.88 21.10 -7.26
C SER A 80 6.08 21.95 -6.26
N LYS A 81 5.87 23.24 -6.56
CA LYS A 81 5.03 24.11 -5.72
C LYS A 81 3.63 23.51 -5.53
N ALA A 82 3.07 22.93 -6.59
CA ALA A 82 1.77 22.25 -6.54
C ALA A 82 1.75 21.07 -5.56
N MET A 83 2.80 20.24 -5.54
CA MET A 83 2.89 19.10 -4.62
C MET A 83 2.99 19.56 -3.16
N VAL A 84 3.83 20.56 -2.87
CA VAL A 84 3.96 21.15 -1.52
C VAL A 84 2.62 21.72 -1.04
N ASN A 85 1.87 22.38 -1.92
CA ASN A 85 0.60 23.03 -1.59
C ASN A 85 -0.63 22.12 -1.71
N SER A 86 -0.44 20.83 -2.03
CA SER A 86 -1.55 19.90 -2.30
C SER A 86 -2.39 19.56 -1.06
N ASN A 87 -1.82 19.72 0.14
CA ASN A 87 -2.42 19.31 1.41
C ASN A 87 -2.85 17.83 1.47
N LEU A 88 -2.33 16.99 0.57
CA LEU A 88 -2.64 15.58 0.54
C LEU A 88 -1.88 14.83 1.63
N VAL A 89 -2.49 13.75 2.10
CA VAL A 89 -1.81 12.67 2.83
C VAL A 89 -1.85 11.43 1.94
N TRP A 90 -0.74 10.69 1.84
CA TRP A 90 -0.65 9.46 1.04
C TRP A 90 -1.38 8.29 1.72
N ASN A 91 -2.71 8.41 1.84
CA ASN A 91 -3.59 7.31 2.18
C ASN A 91 -3.92 6.47 0.92
N GLU A 92 -4.63 5.36 1.11
CA GLU A 92 -4.97 4.45 0.01
C GLU A 92 -5.71 5.15 -1.14
N GLU A 93 -6.75 5.92 -0.82
CA GLU A 93 -7.58 6.62 -1.81
C GLU A 93 -6.75 7.61 -2.65
N ASN A 94 -5.89 8.40 -2.01
CA ASN A 94 -5.06 9.38 -2.69
C ASN A 94 -3.98 8.70 -3.52
N ILE A 95 -3.41 7.57 -3.07
CA ILE A 95 -2.46 6.80 -3.88
C ILE A 95 -3.16 6.25 -5.13
N ARG A 96 -4.38 5.70 -5.02
CA ARG A 96 -5.17 5.23 -6.18
C ARG A 96 -5.40 6.34 -7.19
N LYS A 97 -5.91 7.49 -6.73
CA LYS A 97 -6.12 8.67 -7.59
C LYS A 97 -4.82 9.14 -8.23
N TRP A 98 -3.71 9.11 -7.49
CA TRP A 98 -2.41 9.55 -7.96
C TRP A 98 -1.84 8.67 -9.07
N VAL A 99 -1.85 7.35 -8.89
CA VAL A 99 -1.32 6.44 -9.92
C VAL A 99 -2.25 6.32 -11.13
N ALA A 100 -3.55 6.57 -10.95
CA ALA A 100 -4.50 6.64 -12.06
C ALA A 100 -4.32 7.93 -12.89
N ASP A 101 -4.17 9.09 -12.26
CA ASP A 101 -3.95 10.36 -12.96
C ASP A 101 -3.35 11.43 -12.03
N ASN A 102 -2.02 11.51 -12.01
CA ASN A 102 -1.31 12.43 -11.13
C ASN A 102 -1.44 13.91 -11.54
N VAL A 103 -1.62 14.19 -12.83
CA VAL A 103 -1.80 15.56 -13.34
C VAL A 103 -3.17 16.09 -12.97
N LYS A 104 -4.20 15.23 -13.02
CA LYS A 104 -5.54 15.59 -12.55
C LYS A 104 -5.59 15.76 -11.04
N LEU A 105 -4.94 14.89 -10.27
CA LEU A 105 -4.97 14.99 -8.80
C LEU A 105 -4.18 16.19 -8.29
N VAL A 106 -2.98 16.45 -8.84
CA VAL A 106 -2.17 17.62 -8.49
C VAL A 106 -1.70 18.33 -9.77
N PRO A 107 -2.54 19.23 -10.32
CA PRO A 107 -2.16 20.04 -11.47
C PRO A 107 -0.87 20.84 -11.19
N GLY A 108 0.12 20.70 -12.07
CA GLY A 108 1.45 21.29 -11.87
C GLY A 108 2.43 20.41 -11.08
N THR A 109 2.11 19.13 -10.85
CA THR A 109 3.11 18.13 -10.47
C THR A 109 4.22 18.04 -11.53
N ARG A 110 5.46 17.76 -11.07
CA ARG A 110 6.60 17.48 -11.94
C ARG A 110 6.77 15.99 -12.26
N MET A 111 6.02 15.12 -11.60
CA MET A 111 6.04 13.69 -11.91
C MET A 111 5.25 13.44 -13.19
N ARG A 112 5.90 12.90 -14.22
CA ARG A 112 5.19 12.32 -15.37
C ARG A 112 5.09 10.82 -15.16
N HIS A 113 3.88 10.30 -15.20
CA HIS A 113 3.59 8.89 -14.94
C HIS A 113 2.64 8.36 -16.01
N VAL A 114 2.84 7.11 -16.41
CA VAL A 114 1.86 6.39 -17.25
C VAL A 114 0.81 5.83 -16.31
N ALA A 115 -0.44 6.21 -16.54
CA ALA A 115 -1.58 5.84 -15.70
C ALA A 115 -1.66 4.33 -15.44
N ILE A 116 -1.95 3.97 -14.20
CA ILE A 116 -2.31 2.60 -13.78
C ILE A 116 -3.80 2.62 -13.47
N THR A 117 -4.62 2.18 -14.42
CA THR A 117 -6.09 2.18 -14.29
C THR A 117 -6.65 0.87 -13.75
N ASP A 118 -5.87 -0.21 -13.77
CA ASP A 118 -6.26 -1.50 -13.21
C ASP A 118 -6.25 -1.43 -11.67
N GLU A 119 -7.42 -1.58 -11.05
CA GLU A 119 -7.58 -1.45 -9.60
C GLU A 119 -6.86 -2.56 -8.81
N THR A 120 -6.63 -3.71 -9.44
CA THR A 120 -5.90 -4.83 -8.85
C THR A 120 -4.41 -4.52 -8.81
N GLU A 121 -3.82 -4.03 -9.92
CA GLU A 121 -2.43 -3.55 -9.98
C GLU A 121 -2.21 -2.42 -8.98
N GLN A 122 -3.15 -1.48 -8.87
CA GLN A 122 -3.11 -0.43 -7.83
C GLN A 122 -3.06 -1.02 -6.42
N SER A 123 -3.91 -2.02 -6.13
CA SER A 123 -3.97 -2.66 -4.81
C SER A 123 -2.66 -3.35 -4.46
N PHE A 124 -2.03 -4.02 -5.42
CA PHE A 124 -0.72 -4.64 -5.24
C PHE A 124 0.35 -3.60 -4.92
N ILE A 125 0.41 -2.50 -5.69
CA ILE A 125 1.37 -1.41 -5.43
C ILE A 125 1.16 -0.82 -4.04
N ILE A 126 -0.08 -0.56 -3.64
CA ILE A 126 -0.39 0.00 -2.32
C ILE A 126 0.06 -0.94 -1.20
N GLU A 127 -0.19 -2.24 -1.34
CA GLU A 127 0.25 -3.21 -0.34
C GLU A 127 1.77 -3.34 -0.28
N PHE A 128 2.46 -3.27 -1.42
CA PHE A 128 3.92 -3.19 -1.43
C PHE A 128 4.42 -1.90 -0.75
N LEU A 129 3.87 -0.73 -1.08
CA LEU A 129 4.25 0.54 -0.45
C LEU A 129 4.01 0.55 1.06
N ARG A 130 2.96 -0.12 1.56
CA ARG A 130 2.70 -0.30 3.01
C ARG A 130 3.80 -1.10 3.71
N SER A 131 4.43 -2.03 3.00
CA SER A 131 5.50 -2.86 3.54
C SER A 131 6.84 -2.11 3.64
N LEU A 132 6.98 -1.00 2.92
CA LEU A 132 8.17 -0.14 2.96
C LEU A 132 8.14 0.76 4.20
N LYS A 133 8.84 0.36 5.26
CA LYS A 133 8.96 1.13 6.50
C LYS A 133 10.38 1.66 6.69
#